data_AF-A0A133QHX6-F1
#
_entry.id   AF-A0A133QHX6-F1
#
_cell.length_a   1.000
_cell.length_b   1.000
_cell.length_c   1.000
_cell.angle_alpha   90.00
_cell.angle_beta   90.00
_cell.angle_gamma   90.00
#
_symmetry.space_group_name_H-M   'P 1'
#
loop_
_entity.id
_entity.type
_entity.pdbx_description
1 polymer ?
#
loop_
_entity_poly.entity_id
_entity_poly.type
_entity_poly.pdbx_seq_one_letter_code
_entity_poly.pdbx_strand_id
1 'polypeptide(L)'
;MVELLYALDTCDCINNGEIGVEELADALSKIFGVEIKNCYNVYMKMKRRKDDSRTYFLDELREKLNKRMVESDLKGGKFKKQ
;
A
#
# COMPACT_ATOMS: atom_id res chain seq x y z
N MET A 1 -5.92 -0.87 3.56
CA MET A 1 -5.21 0.04 4.49
C MET A 1 -4.26 -0.68 5.44
N VAL A 2 -4.72 -1.64 6.24
CA VAL A 2 -3.83 -2.42 7.14
C VAL A 2 -2.68 -3.11 6.38
N GLU A 3 -2.90 -3.52 5.14
CA GLU A 3 -1.82 -4.08 4.30
C GLU A 3 -0.69 -3.08 4.03
N LEU A 4 -1.02 -1.80 3.78
CA LEU A 4 -0.03 -0.74 3.58
C LEU A 4 0.73 -0.45 4.87
N LEU A 5 0.02 -0.42 6.00
CA LEU A 5 0.62 -0.21 7.32
C LEU A 5 1.68 -1.28 7.61
N TYR A 6 1.32 -2.56 7.50
CA TYR A 6 2.27 -3.64 7.78
C TYR A 6 3.35 -3.77 6.73
N ALA A 7 3.12 -3.36 5.47
CA ALA A 7 4.19 -3.31 4.47
C ALA A 7 5.23 -2.23 4.81
N LEU A 8 4.79 -1.03 5.23
CA LEU A 8 5.71 0.05 5.62
C LEU A 8 6.50 -0.30 6.89
N ASP A 9 5.84 -0.93 7.87
CA ASP A 9 6.45 -1.47 9.08
C ASP A 9 7.48 -2.57 8.76
N THR A 10 7.10 -3.57 7.96
CA THR A 10 8.00 -4.70 7.59
C THR A 10 9.22 -4.25 6.79
N CYS A 11 9.10 -3.15 6.03
CA CYS A 11 10.17 -2.61 5.20
C CYS A 11 10.94 -1.48 5.89
N ASP A 12 10.72 -1.23 7.19
CA ASP A 12 11.38 -0.17 7.97
C ASP A 12 11.35 1.20 7.28
N CYS A 13 10.28 1.47 6.52
CA CYS A 13 10.23 2.62 5.60
C CYS A 13 10.10 3.97 6.31
N ILE A 14 9.72 3.97 7.59
CA ILE A 14 9.46 5.16 8.39
C ILE A 14 10.37 5.14 9.61
N ASN A 15 11.09 6.26 9.82
CA ASN A 15 12.06 6.41 10.90
C ASN A 15 13.01 5.20 11.06
N ASN A 16 13.45 4.62 9.93
CA ASN A 16 14.32 3.45 9.88
C ASN A 16 13.84 2.26 10.74
N GLY A 17 12.53 2.06 10.85
CA GLY A 17 11.94 0.95 11.60
C GLY A 17 11.80 1.20 13.11
N GLU A 18 12.15 2.38 13.61
CA GLU A 18 12.01 2.71 15.03
C GLU A 18 10.57 3.05 15.45
N ILE A 19 9.69 3.32 14.48
CA ILE A 19 8.28 3.63 14.76
C ILE A 19 7.52 2.36 15.13
N GLY A 20 6.68 2.44 16.17
CA GLY A 20 5.80 1.33 16.53
C GLY A 20 4.60 1.20 15.58
N VAL A 21 4.12 -0.02 15.39
CA VAL A 21 2.93 -0.34 14.57
C VAL A 21 1.70 0.50 14.94
N GLU A 22 1.47 0.75 16.23
CA GLU A 22 0.34 1.56 16.72
C GLU A 22 0.51 3.04 16.38
N GLU A 23 1.72 3.57 16.58
CA GLU A 23 2.04 4.96 16.23
C GLU A 23 1.93 5.18 14.71
N LEU A 24 2.41 4.21 13.92
CA LEU A 24 2.24 4.21 12.47
C LEU A 24 0.75 4.13 12.07
N ALA A 25 -0.07 3.37 12.80
CA ALA A 25 -1.52 3.32 12.58
C ALA A 25 -2.19 4.67 12.81
N ASP A 26 -1.81 5.36 13.89
CA ASP A 26 -2.34 6.69 14.21
C ASP A 26 -1.91 7.73 13.17
N ALA A 27 -0.64 7.69 12.75
CA ALA A 27 -0.12 8.56 11.71
C ALA A 27 -0.87 8.36 10.38
N LEU A 28 -1.02 7.10 9.93
CA LEU A 28 -1.76 6.78 8.70
C LEU A 28 -3.24 7.15 8.83
N SER A 29 -3.85 6.93 10.00
CA SER A 29 -5.26 7.31 10.22
C SER A 29 -5.47 8.80 10.04
N LYS A 30 -4.57 9.63 10.56
CA LYS A 30 -4.58 11.10 10.39
C LYS A 30 -4.35 11.52 8.93
N ILE A 31 -3.35 10.94 8.26
CA ILE A 31 -2.99 11.28 6.87
C ILE A 31 -4.14 10.99 5.92
N PHE A 32 -4.78 9.84 6.06
CA PHE A 32 -5.81 9.38 5.13
C PHE A 32 -7.24 9.72 5.55
N GLY A 33 -7.43 10.31 6.74
CA GLY A 33 -8.75 10.63 7.28
C GLY A 33 -9.62 9.40 7.49
N VAL A 34 -9.02 8.24 7.79
CA VAL A 34 -9.70 6.97 8.03
C VAL A 34 -9.31 6.41 9.38
N GLU A 35 -10.23 5.70 10.03
CA GLU A 35 -9.93 5.07 11.30
C GLU A 35 -9.31 3.68 11.10
N ILE A 36 -8.06 3.49 11.51
CA ILE A 36 -7.38 2.19 11.49
C ILE A 36 -7.48 1.55 12.87
N LYS A 37 -8.46 0.67 13.06
CA LYS A 37 -8.63 -0.14 14.27
C LYS A 37 -8.37 -1.62 13.99
N ASN A 38 -8.03 -2.37 15.05
CA ASN A 38 -7.88 -3.83 15.01
C ASN A 38 -6.84 -4.30 13.97
N CYS A 39 -5.75 -3.54 13.77
CA CYS A 39 -4.72 -3.82 12.77
C CYS A 39 -4.18 -5.26 12.89
N TYR A 40 -3.86 -5.73 14.10
CA TYR A 40 -3.40 -7.09 14.35
C TYR A 40 -4.41 -8.16 13.91
N ASN A 41 -5.70 -8.00 14.21
CA ASN A 41 -6.72 -8.97 13.81
C ASN A 41 -6.89 -9.02 12.29
N VAL A 42 -6.83 -7.86 11.62
CA VAL A 42 -6.89 -7.79 10.16
C VAL A 42 -5.64 -8.44 9.55
N TYR A 43 -4.45 -8.20 10.12
CA TYR A 43 -3.20 -8.86 9.72
C TYR A 43 -3.27 -10.38 9.87
N MET A 44 -3.80 -10.87 11.00
CA MET A 44 -4.00 -12.30 11.21
C MET A 44 -4.97 -12.91 10.19
N LYS A 45 -6.01 -12.18 9.78
CA LYS A 45 -6.91 -12.60 8.69
C LYS A 45 -6.17 -12.66 7.35
N MET A 46 -5.36 -11.65 7.02
CA MET A 46 -4.53 -11.65 5.82
C MET A 46 -3.61 -12.87 5.78
N LYS A 47 -2.90 -13.16 6.88
CA LYS A 47 -1.97 -14.28 7.01
C LYS A 47 -2.63 -15.66 6.81
N ARG A 48 -3.93 -15.78 7.11
CA ARG A 48 -4.70 -17.04 6.98
C ARG A 48 -5.30 -17.29 5.59
N ARG A 49 -5.21 -16.32 4.67
CA ARG A 49 -5.69 -16.49 3.28
C ARG A 49 -4.89 -17.59 2.57
N LYS A 50 -5.60 -18.43 1.80
CA LYS A 50 -5.03 -19.55 1.03
C LYS A 50 -4.84 -19.24 -0.46
N ASP A 51 -5.33 -18.10 -0.92
CA ASP A 51 -5.16 -17.66 -2.31
C ASP A 51 -3.70 -17.29 -2.59
N ASP A 52 -3.39 -17.13 -3.88
CA ASP A 52 -2.04 -16.83 -4.38
C ASP A 52 -1.45 -15.56 -3.77
N SER A 53 -2.29 -14.54 -3.54
CA SER A 53 -1.92 -13.35 -2.80
C SER A 53 -2.64 -13.25 -1.46
N ARG A 54 -1.92 -12.71 -0.46
CA ARG A 54 -2.46 -12.34 0.85
C ARG A 54 -2.68 -10.84 0.99
N THR A 55 -2.30 -10.05 -0.01
CA THR A 55 -2.20 -8.58 0.03
C THR A 55 -2.94 -7.90 -1.13
N TYR A 56 -4.23 -8.19 -1.27
CA TYR A 56 -5.06 -7.74 -2.39
C TYR A 56 -5.07 -6.22 -2.59
N PHE A 57 -5.03 -5.44 -1.51
CA PHE A 57 -5.03 -3.98 -1.61
C PHE A 57 -3.71 -3.47 -2.17
N LEU A 58 -2.58 -4.06 -1.77
CA LEU A 58 -1.27 -3.71 -2.35
C LEU A 58 -1.17 -4.13 -3.82
N ASP A 59 -1.73 -5.28 -4.17
CA ASP A 59 -1.79 -5.73 -5.57
C ASP A 59 -2.58 -4.73 -6.42
N GLU A 60 -3.76 -4.31 -5.95
CA GLU A 60 -4.60 -3.33 -6.64
C GLU A 60 -3.89 -1.99 -6.79
N LEU A 61 -3.19 -1.51 -5.76
CA LEU A 61 -2.40 -0.26 -5.82
C LEU A 61 -1.29 -0.36 -6.86
N ARG A 62 -0.54 -1.47 -6.86
CA ARG A 62 0.52 -1.74 -7.85
C ARG A 62 -0.04 -1.76 -9.26
N GLU A 63 -1.11 -2.52 -9.49
CA GLU A 63 -1.75 -2.66 -10.80
C GLU A 63 -2.25 -1.32 -11.34
N LYS A 64 -2.98 -0.56 -10.52
CA LYS A 64 -3.50 0.76 -10.91
C LYS A 64 -2.38 1.76 -11.22
N LEU A 65 -1.31 1.77 -10.41
CA LEU A 65 -0.18 2.66 -10.64
C LEU A 65 0.55 2.30 -11.95
N ASN A 66 0.84 1.02 -12.17
CA ASN A 66 1.47 0.55 -13.40
C ASN A 66 0.61 0.86 -14.64
N LYS A 67 -0.71 0.64 -14.54
CA LYS A 67 -1.64 0.99 -15.63
C LYS A 67 -1.57 2.48 -15.98
N ARG A 68 -1.54 3.37 -14.96
CA ARG A 68 -1.40 4.81 -15.17
C ARG A 68 -0.09 5.17 -15.88
N MET A 69 1.01 4.51 -15.55
CA MET A 69 2.31 4.72 -16.20
C MET A 69 2.23 4.33 -17.69
N VAL A 70 1.72 3.15 -18.00
CA VAL A 70 1.53 2.68 -19.39
C VAL A 70 0.64 3.63 -20.20
N GLU A 71 -0.48 4.07 -19.62
CA GLU A 71 -1.37 5.04 -20.28
C GLU A 71 -0.68 6.39 -20.54
N SER A 72 0.21 6.81 -19.64
CA SER A 72 0.98 8.06 -19.76
C SER A 72 2.03 7.95 -20.87
N ASP A 73 2.74 6.82 -20.95
CA ASP A 73 3.74 6.56 -22.00
C ASP A 73 3.10 6.54 -23.40
N LEU A 74 1.93 5.89 -23.53
CA LEU A 74 1.15 5.86 -24.77
C LEU A 74 0.66 7.25 -25.20
N LYS A 75 0.31 8.11 -24.24
CA LYS A 75 -0.08 9.51 -24.51
C LYS A 75 1.13 10.38 -24.89
N GLY A 76 2.28 10.18 -24.23
CA GLY A 76 3.54 10.87 -24.54
C GLY A 76 4.13 10.49 -25.90
N GLY A 77 3.87 9.28 -26.39
CA GLY A 77 4.28 8.81 -27.71
C GLY A 77 3.62 9.53 -28.89
N LYS A 78 2.55 10.31 -28.68
CA LYS A 78 1.86 11.05 -29.76
C LYS A 78 2.55 12.36 -30.20
N PHE A 79 3.61 12.79 -29.50
CA PHE A 79 4.30 14.06 -29.79
C PHE A 79 5.68 13.92 -30.45
N LYS A 80 6.10 12.73 -30.87
CA LYS A 80 7.32 12.55 -31.67
C LYS A 80 7.00 12.34 -33.15
N LYS A 81 6.56 13.41 -33.81
CA LYS A 81 6.74 13.63 -35.24
C LYS A 81 7.04 15.12 -35.48
N GLN A 82 8.31 15.46 -35.39
CA GLN A 82 8.96 16.48 -36.22
C GLN A 82 10.29 15.90 -36.69
#